data_AF-A0A5P1D9G5-F1
#
_entry.id   AF-A0A5P1D9G5-F1
#
_cell.length_a   1.000
_cell.length_b   1.000
_cell.length_c   1.000
_cell.angle_alpha   90.00
_cell.angle_beta   90.00
_cell.angle_gamma   90.00
#
_symmetry.space_group_name_H-M   'P 1'
#
loop_
_entity.id
_entity.type
_entity.pdbx_description
1 polymer ?
#
loop_
_entity_poly.entity_id
_entity_poly.type
_entity_poly.pdbx_seq_one_letter_code
_entity_poly.pdbx_strand_id
1 'polypeptide(L)'
;MVGLVIRDRDTGLVKVDMTMNISQTQGSVVTNSANGSIPIPPPPAGKTQFSVVVPLQDLQLEKGKLPAAVIANGVLSWVYRYNTNGWGNFSANCIIYYGYY
;
A
#
# COMPACT_ATOMS: atom_id res chain seq x y z
N MET A 1 -23.27 5.08 -6.62
CA MET A 1 -22.90 4.13 -7.69
C MET A 1 -23.63 2.84 -7.39
N VAL A 2 -24.36 2.28 -8.35
CA VAL A 2 -25.11 1.02 -8.16
C VAL A 2 -24.27 -0.08 -8.79
N GLY A 3 -23.86 -1.08 -8.00
CA GLY A 3 -23.11 -2.23 -8.48
C GLY A 3 -23.99 -3.48 -8.58
N LEU A 4 -23.55 -4.47 -9.34
CA LEU A 4 -24.23 -5.75 -9.50
C LEU A 4 -23.66 -6.77 -8.50
N VAL A 5 -24.52 -7.39 -7.69
CA VAL A 5 -24.15 -8.53 -6.85
C VAL A 5 -24.88 -9.76 -7.37
N ILE A 6 -24.12 -10.75 -7.85
CA ILE A 6 -24.65 -12.05 -8.26
C ILE A 6 -24.48 -13.02 -7.10
N ARG A 7 -25.60 -13.59 -6.66
CA ARG A 7 -25.65 -14.60 -5.60
C ARG A 7 -26.28 -15.86 -6.14
N ASP A 8 -25.78 -17.00 -5.68
CA ASP A 8 -26.45 -18.27 -5.85
C ASP A 8 -27.81 -18.22 -5.14
N ARG A 9 -28.89 -18.64 -5.82
CA ARG A 9 -30.26 -18.48 -5.32
C ARG A 9 -30.50 -19.30 -4.05
N ASP A 10 -29.99 -20.52 -4.02
CA ASP A 10 -30.34 -21.50 -2.99
C ASP A 10 -29.43 -21.41 -1.77
N THR A 11 -28.16 -21.07 -1.97
CA THR A 11 -27.16 -20.93 -0.89
C THR A 11 -26.94 -19.49 -0.44
N GLY A 12 -27.35 -18.50 -1.25
CA GLY A 12 -27.09 -17.08 -0.98
C GLY A 12 -25.61 -16.67 -1.15
N LEU A 13 -24.74 -17.58 -1.56
CA LEU A 13 -23.30 -17.32 -1.71
C LEU A 13 -23.04 -16.32 -2.82
N VAL A 14 -22.30 -15.25 -2.48
CA VAL A 14 -21.87 -14.23 -3.45
C VAL A 14 -20.86 -14.85 -4.40
N LYS A 15 -21.20 -14.87 -5.68
CA LYS A 15 -20.31 -15.34 -6.75
C LYS A 15 -19.54 -14.19 -7.37
N VAL A 16 -20.20 -13.04 -7.52
CA VAL A 16 -19.60 -11.84 -8.10
C VAL A 16 -20.15 -10.63 -7.36
N ASP A 17 -19.26 -9.76 -6.89
CA ASP A 17 -19.61 -8.49 -6.28
C ASP A 17 -18.91 -7.36 -7.03
N MET A 18 -19.69 -6.62 -7.83
CA MET A 18 -19.23 -5.43 -8.56
C MET A 18 -19.55 -4.12 -7.81
N THR A 19 -19.90 -4.19 -6.53
CA THR A 19 -20.02 -3.00 -5.67
C THR A 19 -18.69 -2.56 -5.07
N MET A 20 -17.60 -3.28 -5.35
CA MET A 20 -16.27 -2.95 -4.87
C MET A 20 -15.77 -1.61 -5.44
N ASN A 21 -15.04 -0.88 -4.61
CA ASN A 21 -14.42 0.37 -5.03
C ASN A 21 -13.30 0.11 -6.05
N ILE A 22 -13.35 0.79 -7.19
CA ILE A 22 -12.22 0.82 -8.13
C ILE A 22 -11.16 1.76 -7.57
N SER A 23 -10.01 1.20 -7.22
CA SER A 23 -8.86 1.96 -6.73
C SER A 23 -8.23 2.77 -7.87
N GLN A 24 -7.84 4.01 -7.57
CA GLN A 24 -7.12 4.90 -8.48
C GLN A 24 -5.74 5.22 -7.91
N THR A 25 -4.70 4.94 -8.68
CA THR A 25 -3.33 5.33 -8.33
C THR A 25 -3.15 6.83 -8.57
N GLN A 26 -2.66 7.54 -7.56
CA GLN A 26 -2.42 8.98 -7.62
C GLN A 26 -0.94 9.30 -7.86
N GLY A 27 -0.03 8.45 -7.41
CA GLY A 27 1.40 8.62 -7.66
C GLY A 27 2.25 7.53 -7.00
N SER A 28 3.56 7.74 -7.02
CA SER A 28 4.53 6.85 -6.39
C SER A 28 5.77 7.58 -5.88
N VAL A 29 6.48 6.95 -4.95
CA VAL A 29 7.78 7.42 -4.44
C VAL A 29 8.74 6.25 -4.30
N VAL A 30 10.00 6.47 -4.67
CA VAL A 30 11.10 5.51 -4.46
C VAL A 30 11.79 5.85 -3.13
N THR A 31 11.95 4.87 -2.27
CA THR A 31 12.45 5.08 -0.90
C THR A 31 13.96 5.27 -0.82
N ASN A 32 14.71 4.86 -1.85
CA ASN A 32 16.18 4.86 -1.87
C ASN A 32 16.79 4.16 -0.64
N SER A 33 16.14 3.09 -0.18
CA SER A 33 16.55 2.32 1.01
C SER A 33 16.66 3.16 2.30
N ALA A 34 15.97 4.30 2.38
CA ALA A 34 16.01 5.20 3.52
C ALA A 34 14.61 5.52 4.03
N ASN A 35 14.50 5.90 5.30
CA ASN A 35 13.27 6.46 5.87
C ASN A 35 12.93 7.79 5.17
N GLY A 36 11.66 8.14 5.13
CA GLY A 36 11.27 9.41 4.53
C GLY A 36 9.79 9.71 4.65
N SER A 37 9.43 10.85 4.09
CA SER A 37 8.06 11.31 3.99
C SER A 37 7.89 12.26 2.81
N ILE A 38 6.73 12.23 2.19
CA ILE A 38 6.33 13.21 1.17
C ILE A 38 4.91 13.72 1.45
N PRO A 39 4.63 14.99 1.14
CA PRO A 39 3.25 15.44 1.03
C PRO A 39 2.58 14.74 -0.15
N ILE A 40 1.33 14.31 0.02
CA ILE A 40 0.51 13.75 -1.05
C ILE A 40 -0.79 14.57 -1.20
N PRO A 41 -1.33 14.70 -2.42
CA PRO A 41 -2.58 15.44 -2.60
C PRO A 41 -3.74 14.76 -1.86
N PRO A 42 -4.72 15.52 -1.34
CA PRO A 42 -5.87 14.93 -0.66
C PRO A 42 -6.69 14.05 -1.64
N PRO A 43 -7.38 13.01 -1.14
CA PRO A 43 -8.30 12.25 -1.96
C PRO A 43 -9.56 13.09 -2.29
N PRO A 44 -10.30 12.75 -3.35
CA PRO A 44 -11.64 13.31 -3.57
C PRO A 44 -12.55 13.08 -2.35
N ALA A 45 -13.55 13.94 -2.17
CA ALA A 45 -14.46 13.85 -1.03
C ALA A 45 -15.13 12.46 -0.92
N GLY A 46 -15.10 11.87 0.28
CA GLY A 46 -15.68 10.55 0.56
C GLY A 46 -14.82 9.35 0.14
N LYS A 47 -13.59 9.57 -0.34
CA LYS A 47 -12.65 8.51 -0.73
C LYS A 47 -11.60 8.24 0.34
N THR A 48 -11.15 6.99 0.43
CA THR A 48 -10.15 6.55 1.42
C THR A 48 -8.80 6.40 0.74
N GLN A 49 -7.75 7.00 1.31
CA GLN A 49 -6.38 6.84 0.80
C GLN A 49 -5.79 5.48 1.18
N PHE A 50 -4.90 4.97 0.33
CA PHE A 50 -4.13 3.76 0.58
C PHE A 50 -2.70 3.90 0.08
N SER A 51 -1.81 3.04 0.59
CA SER A 51 -0.44 2.88 0.12
C SER A 51 -0.13 1.40 -0.11
N VAL A 52 0.60 1.09 -1.19
CA VAL A 52 1.10 -0.25 -1.51
C VAL A 52 2.62 -0.17 -1.66
N VAL A 53 3.33 -0.98 -0.87
CA VAL A 53 4.80 -1.05 -0.87
C VAL A 53 5.24 -2.22 -1.74
N VAL A 54 6.09 -1.96 -2.72
CA VAL A 54 6.63 -2.98 -3.63
C VAL A 54 8.17 -2.91 -3.62
N PRO A 55 8.88 -4.03 -3.35
CA PRO A 55 10.34 -4.05 -3.41
C PRO A 55 10.84 -3.89 -4.85
N LEU A 56 11.91 -3.12 -5.05
CA LEU A 56 12.62 -2.94 -6.32
C LEU A 56 13.84 -3.87 -6.47
N GLN A 57 14.06 -4.73 -5.49
CA GLN A 57 15.17 -5.66 -5.42
C GLN A 57 14.68 -6.97 -4.83
N ASP A 58 15.43 -8.05 -5.09
CA ASP A 58 15.12 -9.34 -4.49
C ASP A 58 15.27 -9.25 -2.96
N LEU A 59 14.20 -9.63 -2.27
CA LEU A 59 14.19 -9.67 -0.82
C LEU A 59 14.86 -10.99 -0.45
N GLN A 60 16.16 -10.93 -0.14
CA GLN A 60 16.81 -12.01 0.58
C GLN A 60 15.95 -12.32 1.81
N LEU A 61 15.28 -13.49 1.82
CA LEU A 61 14.04 -13.79 2.56
C LEU A 61 13.98 -13.24 3.99
N GLU A 62 15.10 -13.26 4.71
CA GLU A 62 15.18 -12.86 6.11
C GLU A 62 15.83 -11.48 6.35
N LYS A 63 16.57 -10.96 5.37
CA LYS A 63 17.49 -9.82 5.54
C LYS A 63 16.98 -8.51 4.95
N GLY A 64 16.31 -8.59 3.80
CA GLY A 64 15.70 -7.43 3.16
C GLY A 64 14.43 -7.02 3.88
N LYS A 65 14.36 -5.78 4.37
CA LYS A 65 13.23 -5.29 5.16
C LYS A 65 12.46 -4.27 4.36
N LEU A 66 11.14 -4.48 4.27
CA LEU A 66 10.21 -3.51 3.70
C LEU A 66 9.92 -2.43 4.75
N PRO A 67 9.67 -1.18 4.32
CA PRO A 67 9.25 -0.13 5.23
C PRO A 67 7.77 -0.29 5.61
N ALA A 68 7.42 0.15 6.81
CA ALA A 68 6.04 0.41 7.17
C ALA A 68 5.63 1.78 6.63
N ALA A 69 4.68 1.82 5.70
CA ALA A 69 4.14 3.06 5.13
C ALA A 69 2.84 3.45 5.85
N VAL A 70 2.70 4.74 6.19
CA VAL A 70 1.53 5.30 6.87
C VAL A 70 1.15 6.61 6.19
N ILE A 71 -0.14 6.76 5.89
CA ILE A 71 -0.73 8.00 5.42
C ILE A 71 -1.47 8.65 6.59
N ALA A 72 -1.05 9.85 6.97
CA ALA A 72 -1.72 10.65 7.99
C ALA A 72 -1.58 12.14 7.66
N ASN A 73 -2.65 12.92 7.87
CA ASN A 73 -2.65 14.38 7.71
C ASN A 73 -2.08 14.87 6.35
N GLY A 74 -2.38 14.17 5.25
CA GLY A 74 -1.90 14.52 3.90
C GLY A 74 -0.42 14.21 3.66
N VAL A 75 0.21 13.44 4.54
CA VAL A 75 1.61 13.03 4.42
C VAL A 75 1.68 11.52 4.34
N LEU A 76 2.37 11.01 3.32
CA LEU A 76 2.82 9.64 3.25
C LEU A 76 4.20 9.58 3.91
N SER A 77 4.31 8.82 4.99
CA SER A 77 5.58 8.57 5.70
C SER A 77 5.91 7.09 5.69
N TRP A 78 7.20 6.76 5.68
CA TRP A 78 7.64 5.37 5.71
C TRP A 78 8.89 5.19 6.57
N VAL A 79 8.91 4.09 7.33
CA VAL A 79 9.99 3.77 8.25
C VAL A 79 10.36 2.30 8.14
N TYR A 80 11.65 2.03 7.95
CA TYR A 80 12.22 0.71 8.05
C TYR A 80 12.45 0.34 9.52
N ARG A 81 12.01 -0.86 9.91
CA ARG A 81 12.22 -1.39 11.26
C ARG A 81 12.84 -2.77 11.21
N TYR A 82 14.01 -2.91 11.82
CA TYR A 82 14.71 -4.18 11.97
C TYR A 82 15.77 -4.09 13.06
N ASN A 83 16.20 -5.24 13.56
CA ASN A 83 17.27 -5.31 14.55
C ASN A 83 18.61 -4.93 13.89
N THR A 84 19.15 -3.77 14.28
CA THR A 84 20.47 -3.28 13.83
C THR A 84 21.63 -3.98 14.52
N ASN A 85 21.36 -4.71 15.61
CA ASN A 85 22.36 -5.48 16.37
C ASN A 85 22.60 -6.88 15.79
N GLY A 86 21.81 -7.30 14.77
CA GLY A 86 21.99 -8.54 14.03
C GLY A 86 22.69 -8.29 12.69
N TRP A 87 23.59 -9.19 12.29
CA TRP A 87 24.39 -9.00 11.07
C TRP A 87 23.58 -9.25 9.79
N GLY A 88 23.66 -8.32 8.83
CA GLY A 88 23.16 -8.51 7.48
C GLY A 88 21.72 -8.06 7.19
N ASN A 89 20.98 -7.48 8.15
CA ASN A 89 19.71 -6.82 7.83
C ASN A 89 19.95 -5.53 7.05
N PHE A 90 19.11 -5.24 6.06
CA PHE A 90 19.19 -4.01 5.28
C PHE A 90 17.80 -3.51 4.87
N SER A 91 17.70 -2.19 4.68
CA SER A 91 16.55 -1.56 4.05
C SER A 91 16.51 -1.91 2.56
N ALA A 92 15.50 -2.66 2.14
CA ALA A 92 15.31 -2.94 0.72
C ALA A 92 14.76 -1.69 0.03
N ASN A 93 15.32 -1.31 -1.12
CA ASN A 93 14.77 -0.21 -1.91
C ASN A 93 13.37 -0.59 -2.39
N CYS A 94 12.42 0.30 -2.21
CA CYS A 94 11.00 0.05 -2.51
C CYS A 94 10.44 1.19 -3.33
N ILE A 95 9.44 0.89 -4.15
CA ILE A 95 8.49 1.86 -4.67
C ILE A 95 7.21 1.78 -3.85
N ILE A 96 6.74 2.92 -3.37
CA ILE A 96 5.49 3.04 -2.64
C ILE A 96 4.50 3.73 -3.56
N TYR A 97 3.49 2.98 -4.02
CA TYR A 97 2.35 3.54 -4.73
C TYR A 97 1.34 4.06 -3.71
N TYR A 98 0.75 5.22 -4.00
CA TYR A 98 -0.34 5.76 -3.20
C TYR A 98 -1.51 6.15 -4.09
N GLY A 99 -2.71 6.05 -3.54
CA GLY A 99 -3.94 6.23 -4.28
C GLY A 99 -5.14 6.35 -3.37
N TYR A 100 -6.33 6.23 -3.94
CA TYR A 100 -7.59 6.24 -3.21
C TYR A 100 -8.62 5.30 -3.82
N TYR A 101 -9.59 4.87 -3.01
CA TYR A 101 -10.73 4.05 -3.43
C TYR A 101 -12.04 4.58 -2.83
#